data_AF-A0A258KU95-F1
#
_entry.id   AF-A0A258KU95-F1
#
_cell.length_a   1.000
_cell.length_b   1.000
_cell.length_c   1.000
_cell.angle_alpha   90.00
_cell.angle_beta   90.00
_cell.angle_gamma   90.00
#
_symmetry.space_group_name_H-M   'P 1'
#
loop_
_entity.id
_entity.type
_entity.pdbx_description
1 polymer ?
#
loop_
_entity_poly.entity_id
_entity_poly.type
_entity_poly.pdbx_seq_one_letter_code
_entity_poly.pdbx_strand_id
1 'polypeptide(L)'
;SVGGWPVGTPDAARKAYDLPEIRRWLELFLRRFFANQFKRSAMPNGPKISSGGALSPRGDWRMPSDAAADIWLAELQANTPG
;
A
#
# COMPACT_ATOMS: atom_id res chain seq x y z
N SER A 1 -20.10 -7.92 -10.85
CA SER A 1 -20.64 -8.55 -9.63
C SER A 1 -19.86 -8.01 -8.45
N VAL A 2 -20.51 -7.77 -7.30
CA VAL A 2 -19.75 -7.52 -6.06
C VAL A 2 -19.00 -8.81 -5.70
N GLY A 3 -17.73 -8.67 -5.31
CA GLY A 3 -16.92 -9.82 -4.87
C GLY A 3 -17.51 -10.46 -3.61
N GLY A 4 -17.21 -11.74 -3.39
CA GLY A 4 -17.59 -12.44 -2.18
C GLY A 4 -16.74 -12.00 -0.97
N TRP A 5 -17.33 -12.02 0.21
CA TRP A 5 -16.58 -11.85 1.46
C TRP A 5 -15.83 -13.14 1.81
N PRO A 6 -14.64 -13.06 2.43
CA PRO A 6 -13.96 -14.25 2.94
C PRO A 6 -14.83 -15.03 3.92
N VAL A 7 -14.64 -16.35 3.96
CA VAL A 7 -15.35 -17.24 4.90
C VAL A 7 -15.11 -16.78 6.33
N GLY A 8 -16.17 -16.73 7.13
CA GLY A 8 -16.12 -16.33 8.54
C GLY A 8 -16.14 -14.82 8.78
N THR A 9 -16.25 -13.98 7.75
CA THR A 9 -16.38 -12.52 7.94
C THR A 9 -17.76 -12.16 8.50
N PRO A 10 -17.87 -11.67 9.75
CA PRO A 10 -19.15 -11.28 10.34
C PRO A 10 -19.76 -10.10 9.59
N ASP A 11 -21.09 -10.01 9.51
CA ASP A 11 -21.79 -8.94 8.77
C ASP A 11 -21.37 -7.54 9.25
N ALA A 12 -21.22 -7.34 10.56
CA ALA A 12 -20.79 -6.07 11.14
C ALA A 12 -19.34 -5.66 10.78
N ALA A 13 -18.51 -6.62 10.31
CA ALA A 13 -17.13 -6.36 9.89
C ALA A 13 -17.01 -6.07 8.37
N ARG A 14 -18.11 -6.22 7.62
CA ARG A 14 -18.15 -6.00 6.16
C ARG A 14 -18.24 -4.51 5.85
N LYS A 15 -17.08 -3.86 5.73
CA LYS A 15 -16.98 -2.43 5.46
C LYS A 15 -16.92 -2.16 3.95
N ALA A 16 -17.82 -1.31 3.47
CA ALA A 16 -17.70 -0.68 2.15
C ALA A 16 -17.12 0.72 2.34
N TYR A 17 -16.16 1.08 1.50
CA TYR A 17 -15.52 2.39 1.49
C TYR A 17 -15.92 3.14 0.23
N ASP A 18 -16.22 4.43 0.36
CA ASP A 18 -16.48 5.28 -0.80
C ASP A 18 -15.18 5.72 -1.47
N LEU A 19 -15.30 6.34 -2.65
CA LEU A 19 -14.15 6.75 -3.43
C LEU A 19 -13.28 7.81 -2.71
N PRO A 20 -13.84 8.87 -2.07
CA PRO A 20 -13.06 9.83 -1.29
C PRO A 20 -12.26 9.18 -0.15
N GLU A 21 -12.83 8.20 0.56
CA GLU A 21 -12.13 7.49 1.62
C GLU A 21 -10.98 6.65 1.07
N ILE A 22 -11.20 5.91 -0.02
CA ILE A 22 -10.14 5.14 -0.69
C ILE A 22 -9.01 6.07 -1.14
N ARG A 23 -9.34 7.20 -1.78
CA ARG A 23 -8.37 8.20 -2.23
C ARG A 23 -7.52 8.71 -1.07
N ARG A 24 -8.16 9.09 0.05
CA ARG A 24 -7.47 9.59 1.25
C ARG A 24 -6.45 8.59 1.77
N TRP A 25 -6.82 7.32 1.87
CA TRP A 25 -5.92 6.28 2.38
C TRP A 25 -4.82 5.92 1.38
N LEU A 26 -5.10 5.96 0.07
CA LEU A 26 -4.10 5.78 -0.96
C LEU A 26 -3.05 6.92 -0.94
N GLU A 27 -3.48 8.17 -0.78
CA GLU A 27 -2.56 9.30 -0.65
C GLU A 27 -1.64 9.13 0.57
N LEU A 28 -2.21 8.76 1.72
CA LEU A 28 -1.43 8.49 2.93
C LEU A 28 -0.46 7.32 2.72
N PHE A 29 -0.90 6.26 2.02
CA PHE A 29 -0.06 5.12 1.67
C PHE A 29 1.12 5.56 0.83
N LEU A 30 0.92 6.29 -0.27
CA LEU A 30 2.00 6.78 -1.13
C LEU A 30 3.03 7.60 -0.34
N ARG A 31 2.57 8.57 0.46
CA ARG A 31 3.47 9.38 1.31
C ARG A 31 4.29 8.51 2.26
N ARG A 32 3.65 7.59 2.99
CA ARG A 32 4.33 6.78 4.02
C ARG A 32 5.18 5.67 3.44
N PHE A 33 4.77 5.06 2.34
CA PHE A 33 5.45 3.93 1.73
C PHE A 33 6.82 4.34 1.19
N PHE A 34 6.91 5.53 0.59
CA PHE A 34 8.17 6.14 0.16
C PHE A 34 8.99 6.66 1.36
N ALA A 35 8.40 7.52 2.20
CA ALA A 35 9.14 8.17 3.30
C ALA A 35 9.72 7.20 4.35
N ASN A 36 9.17 6.00 4.48
CA ASN A 36 9.68 4.99 5.43
C ASN A 36 10.60 3.94 4.79
N GLN A 37 11.02 4.10 3.53
CA GLN A 37 11.87 3.12 2.86
C GLN A 37 13.20 2.90 3.58
N PHE A 38 13.78 3.95 4.18
CA PHE A 38 15.04 3.83 4.94
C PHE A 38 14.95 2.78 6.06
N LYS A 39 13.78 2.63 6.70
CA LYS A 39 13.56 1.64 7.78
C LYS A 39 13.65 0.21 7.26
N ARG A 40 13.42 0.01 5.96
CA ARG A 40 13.48 -1.31 5.33
C ARG A 40 14.88 -1.72 4.92
N SER A 41 15.81 -0.77 4.81
CA SER A 41 17.20 -1.05 4.39
C SER A 41 17.95 -1.99 5.35
N ALA A 42 17.55 -2.01 6.63
CA ALA A 42 18.16 -2.82 7.68
C ALA A 42 17.22 -3.89 8.28
N MET A 43 16.21 -4.37 7.54
CA MET A 43 15.30 -5.39 8.09
C MET A 43 16.01 -6.72 8.39
N PRO A 44 15.68 -7.39 9.53
CA PRO A 44 16.17 -8.73 9.84
C PRO A 44 15.81 -9.76 8.76
N ASN A 45 16.50 -10.90 8.81
CA ASN A 45 16.18 -12.04 7.94
C ASN A 45 14.77 -12.57 8.25
N GLY A 46 14.04 -12.97 7.23
CA GLY A 46 12.75 -13.64 7.37
C GLY A 46 12.29 -14.24 6.04
N PRO A 47 11.52 -15.34 6.07
CA PRO A 47 11.02 -15.96 4.86
C PRO A 47 9.90 -15.13 4.22
N LYS A 48 9.85 -15.13 2.88
CA LYS A 48 8.69 -14.63 2.12
C LYS A 48 7.53 -15.62 2.28
N ILE A 49 6.34 -15.11 2.61
CA ILE A 49 5.15 -15.93 2.83
C ILE A 49 4.10 -15.74 1.72
N SER A 50 3.93 -14.53 1.21
CA SER A 50 2.93 -14.22 0.19
C SER A 50 3.50 -14.34 -1.22
N SER A 51 2.70 -14.85 -2.16
CA SER A 51 3.03 -14.85 -3.60
C SER A 51 3.15 -13.42 -4.16
N GLY A 52 2.40 -12.47 -3.59
CA GLY A 52 2.40 -11.06 -3.98
C GLY A 52 3.68 -10.28 -3.67
N GLY A 53 4.64 -10.88 -2.96
CA GLY A 53 5.94 -10.28 -2.68
C GLY A 53 6.25 -10.07 -1.20
N ALA A 54 7.50 -9.69 -0.91
CA ALA A 54 7.97 -9.24 0.40
C ALA A 54 8.74 -7.91 0.28
N LEU A 55 8.75 -7.12 1.34
CA LEU A 55 9.37 -5.78 1.35
C LEU A 55 10.86 -5.78 1.69
N SER A 56 11.53 -6.94 1.58
CA SER A 56 12.96 -7.05 1.85
C SER A 56 13.75 -6.33 0.76
N PRO A 57 14.72 -5.45 1.12
CA PRO A 57 15.63 -4.82 0.15
C PRO A 57 16.55 -5.83 -0.54
N ARG A 58 16.62 -7.06 0.00
CA ARG A 58 17.42 -8.16 -0.55
C ARG A 58 16.62 -9.03 -1.52
N GLY A 59 15.30 -8.91 -1.53
CA GLY A 59 14.38 -9.71 -2.33
C GLY A 59 13.59 -8.86 -3.33
N ASP A 60 12.27 -8.90 -3.19
CA ASP A 60 11.33 -8.39 -4.21
C ASP A 60 11.25 -6.86 -4.29
N TRP A 61 11.60 -6.11 -3.23
CA TRP A 61 11.41 -4.65 -3.18
C TRP A 61 12.71 -3.87 -3.04
N ARG A 62 13.23 -3.36 -4.15
CA ARG A 62 14.46 -2.56 -4.21
C ARG A 62 14.14 -1.11 -4.59
N MET A 63 14.12 -0.24 -3.59
CA MET A 63 13.87 1.19 -3.78
C MET A 63 14.91 2.02 -2.99
N PRO A 64 15.43 3.12 -3.56
CA PRO A 64 16.29 4.07 -2.83
C PRO A 64 15.59 4.65 -1.60
N SER A 65 16.34 4.88 -0.53
CA SER A 65 15.79 5.41 0.73
C SER A 65 15.34 6.87 0.63
N ASP A 66 15.81 7.59 -0.38
CA ASP A 66 15.58 8.99 -0.70
C ASP A 66 14.59 9.19 -1.87
N ALA A 67 13.95 8.12 -2.36
CA ALA A 67 12.94 8.21 -3.39
C ALA A 67 11.72 9.03 -2.93
N ALA A 68 11.25 9.95 -3.78
CA ALA A 68 10.09 10.79 -3.52
C ALA A 68 8.80 10.24 -4.18
N ALA A 69 7.65 10.49 -3.54
CA ALA A 69 6.34 10.02 -4.01
C ALA A 69 5.65 11.01 -4.99
N ASP A 70 6.30 12.12 -5.36
CA ASP A 70 5.65 13.28 -5.97
C ASP A 70 4.91 12.96 -7.27
N ILE A 71 5.49 12.14 -8.14
CA ILE A 71 4.87 11.75 -9.42
C ILE A 71 3.56 10.98 -9.18
N TRP A 72 3.54 10.07 -8.21
CA TRP A 72 2.34 9.30 -7.88
C TRP A 72 1.27 10.15 -7.20
N LEU A 73 1.67 11.11 -6.37
CA LEU A 73 0.75 12.05 -5.74
C LEU A 73 0.12 12.99 -6.77
N ALA A 74 0.90 13.47 -7.74
CA ALA A 74 0.40 14.29 -8.84
C ALA A 74 -0.58 13.50 -9.71
N GLU A 75 -0.26 12.24 -10.04
CA GLU A 75 -1.14 11.36 -10.81
C GLU A 75 -2.47 11.09 -10.08
N LEU A 76 -2.42 10.82 -8.77
CA LEU A 76 -3.61 10.64 -7.93
C LEU A 76 -4.49 11.90 -7.93
N GLN A 77 -3.87 13.07 -7.86
CA GLN A 77 -4.58 14.35 -7.88
C GLN A 77 -5.25 14.64 -9.22
N ALA A 78 -4.56 14.35 -10.32
CA ALA A 78 -5.04 14.64 -11.67
C ALA A 78 -6.15 13.69 -12.14
N ASN A 79 -6.12 12.42 -11.72
CA ASN A 79 -6.94 11.37 -12.33
C ASN A 79 -8.00 10.77 -11.42
N THR A 80 -8.10 11.21 -10.17
CA THR A 80 -9.17 10.78 -9.25
C THR A 80 -10.03 11.98 -8.87
N PRO A 81 -11.37 11.83 -8.78
CA PRO A 81 -12.22 12.85 -8.18
C PRO A 81 -11.81 13.14 -6.73
N GLY A 82 -12.02 14.38 -6.29
CA GLY A 82 -11.84 14.80 -4.90
C GLY A 82 -12.95 14.30 -3.99
#